data_AF-A0A7U7GAY2-F1
#
_entry.id   AF-A0A7U7GAY2-F1
#
_cell.length_a   1.000
_cell.length_b   1.000
_cell.length_c   1.000
_cell.angle_alpha   90.00
_cell.angle_beta   90.00
_cell.angle_gamma   90.00
#
_symmetry.space_group_name_H-M   'P 1'
#
loop_
_entity.id
_entity.type
_entity.pdbx_description
1 polymer ?
#
loop_
_entity_poly.entity_id
_entity_poly.type
_entity_poly.pdbx_seq_one_letter_code
_entity_poly.pdbx_strand_id
1 'polypeptide(L)'
;MFAIAFDLVVADTAGNHPKGVAQAYADIRNTLTGFGFEWRQGSLYTTDRDDLSNLFAAILTLKALPWFAASVRDVRAFKIEHWSDFTAMVKG
;
A
#
# COMPACT_ATOMS: atom_id res chain seq x y z
N MET A 1 1.94 14.88 -4.62
CA MET A 1 1.56 13.45 -4.58
C MET A 1 2.13 12.80 -3.33
N PHE A 2 1.43 11.81 -2.79
CA PHE A 2 1.98 10.92 -1.77
C PHE A 2 2.06 9.48 -2.29
N ALA A 3 2.94 8.69 -1.69
CA ALA A 3 2.99 7.25 -1.88
C ALA A 3 2.98 6.51 -0.55
N ILE A 4 2.42 5.31 -0.57
CA ILE A 4 2.54 4.31 0.48
C ILE A 4 3.19 3.08 -0.13
N ALA A 5 4.28 2.61 0.49
CA ALA A 5 4.86 1.31 0.22
C ALA A 5 4.77 0.46 1.50
N PHE A 6 4.53 -0.84 1.33
CA PHE A 6 4.53 -1.77 2.45
C PHE A 6 5.10 -3.11 2.04
N ASP A 7 5.37 -3.93 3.04
CA ASP A 7 5.82 -5.27 2.84
C ASP A 7 5.27 -6.19 3.94
N LEU A 8 4.87 -7.40 3.55
CA LEU A 8 4.26 -8.38 4.44
C LEU A 8 5.19 -9.57 4.64
N VAL A 9 5.24 -10.08 5.86
CA VAL A 9 5.82 -11.40 6.13
C VAL A 9 4.81 -12.45 5.65
N VAL A 10 5.12 -13.14 4.55
CA VAL A 10 4.20 -14.09 3.88
C VAL A 10 3.77 -15.22 4.82
N ALA A 11 4.70 -15.75 5.62
CA ALA A 11 4.42 -16.82 6.59
C ALA A 11 3.41 -16.36 7.66
N ASP A 12 3.65 -15.20 8.27
CA ASP A 12 2.75 -14.63 9.28
C ASP A 12 1.39 -14.28 8.67
N THR A 13 1.39 -13.69 7.47
CA THR A 13 0.16 -13.35 6.75
C THR A 13 -0.68 -14.59 6.45
N ALA A 14 -0.06 -15.71 6.09
CA ALA A 14 -0.76 -16.97 5.83
C ALA A 14 -1.43 -17.53 7.10
N GLY A 15 -0.84 -17.31 8.28
CA GLY A 15 -1.40 -17.73 9.57
C GLY A 15 -2.43 -16.75 10.15
N ASN A 16 -2.25 -15.45 9.93
CA ASN A 16 -3.05 -14.39 10.56
C ASN A 16 -4.25 -13.96 9.72
N HIS A 17 -4.18 -14.10 8.38
CA HIS A 17 -5.25 -13.68 7.48
C HIS A 17 -6.28 -14.81 7.27
N PRO A 18 -7.59 -14.59 7.49
CA PRO A 18 -8.59 -15.67 7.46
C PRO A 18 -8.79 -16.30 6.07
N LYS A 19 -8.36 -15.61 5.00
CA LYS A 19 -8.49 -16.05 3.60
C LYS A 19 -7.14 -16.18 2.89
N GLY A 20 -6.04 -16.12 3.64
CA GLY A 20 -4.68 -16.22 3.12
C GLY A 20 -4.14 -14.96 2.44
N VAL A 21 -2.91 -15.07 1.94
CA VAL A 21 -2.05 -13.96 1.50
C VAL A 21 -2.63 -13.18 0.33
N ALA A 22 -3.19 -13.86 -0.68
CA ALA A 22 -3.74 -13.18 -1.85
C ALA A 22 -4.89 -12.22 -1.48
N GLN A 23 -5.77 -12.66 -0.58
CA GLN A 23 -6.85 -11.82 -0.08
C GLN A 23 -6.33 -10.68 0.81
N ALA A 24 -5.25 -10.90 1.57
CA ALA A 24 -4.62 -9.85 2.37
C ALA A 24 -4.16 -8.66 1.49
N TYR A 25 -3.53 -8.94 0.35
CA TYR A 25 -3.16 -7.90 -0.62
C TYR A 25 -4.39 -7.22 -1.25
N ALA A 26 -5.46 -7.97 -1.50
CA ALA A 26 -6.72 -7.42 -2.01
C ALA A 26 -7.39 -6.48 -0.99
N ASP A 27 -7.38 -6.83 0.30
CA ASP A 27 -7.94 -6.03 1.38
C ASP A 27 -7.17 -4.71 1.56
N ILE A 28 -5.83 -4.77 1.49
CA ILE A 28 -4.99 -3.55 1.47
C ILE A 28 -5.29 -2.69 0.25
N ARG A 29 -5.35 -3.30 -0.94
CA ARG A 29 -5.68 -2.60 -2.19
C ARG A 29 -7.01 -1.86 -2.07
N ASN A 30 -8.05 -2.57 -1.65
CA ASN A 30 -9.40 -2.01 -1.49
C ASN A 30 -9.41 -0.85 -0.49
N THR A 31 -8.73 -1.03 0.65
CA THR A 31 -8.58 0.02 1.68
C THR A 31 -7.94 1.27 1.09
N LEU A 32 -6.77 1.12 0.44
CA LEU A 32 -6.02 2.23 -0.14
C LEU A 32 -6.78 2.92 -1.29
N THR A 33 -7.46 2.16 -2.15
CA THR A 33 -8.29 2.73 -3.21
C THR A 33 -9.45 3.58 -2.67
N GLY A 34 -10.00 3.24 -1.49
CA GLY A 34 -11.01 4.05 -0.83
C GLY A 34 -10.53 5.46 -0.43
N PHE A 35 -9.22 5.62 -0.21
CA PHE A 35 -8.57 6.91 0.06
C PHE A 35 -8.01 7.59 -1.19
N GLY A 36 -8.27 7.04 -2.38
CA GLY A 36 -7.76 7.57 -3.64
C GLY A 36 -6.27 7.27 -3.87
N PHE A 37 -5.72 6.25 -3.21
CA PHE A 37 -4.41 5.69 -3.55
C PHE A 37 -4.56 4.63 -4.62
N GLU A 38 -3.91 4.85 -5.76
CA GLU A 38 -3.90 3.95 -6.91
C GLU A 38 -2.69 3.01 -6.85
N TRP A 39 -2.90 1.76 -7.25
CA TRP A 39 -1.81 0.80 -7.37
C TRP A 39 -0.88 1.18 -8.54
N ARG A 40 0.45 1.08 -8.32
CA ARG A 40 1.46 1.30 -9.37
C ARG A 40 2.23 0.03 -9.70
N GLN A 41 2.94 -0.54 -8.72
CA GLN A 41 3.70 -1.77 -8.89
C GLN A 41 3.91 -2.47 -7.55
N GLY A 42 3.85 -3.80 -7.53
CA GLY A 42 4.04 -4.58 -6.29
C GLY A 42 3.17 -4.03 -5.15
N SER A 43 3.81 -3.61 -4.07
CA SER A 43 3.18 -3.03 -2.88
C SER A 43 3.26 -1.49 -2.81
N LEU A 44 3.46 -0.82 -3.96
CA LEU A 44 3.53 0.64 -4.07
C LEU A 44 2.21 1.21 -4.57
N TYR A 45 1.69 2.18 -3.83
CA TYR A 45 0.46 2.90 -4.12
C TYR A 45 0.72 4.40 -4.06
N THR A 46 0.10 5.17 -4.96
CA THR A 46 0.30 6.63 -5.05
C THR A 46 -1.03 7.37 -5.12
N THR A 47 -1.08 8.59 -4.61
CA THR A 47 -2.22 9.49 -4.76
C THR A 47 -1.78 10.88 -5.17
N ASP A 48 -2.46 11.47 -6.16
CA ASP A 48 -2.21 12.85 -6.57
C ASP A 48 -2.75 13.87 -5.56
N ARG A 49 -3.56 13.42 -4.58
CA ARG A 49 -4.02 14.26 -3.48
C ARG A 49 -2.85 14.66 -2.61
N ASP A 50 -2.56 15.96 -2.56
CA ASP A 50 -1.57 16.52 -1.65
C ASP A 50 -2.19 16.82 -0.27
N ASP A 51 -2.70 15.77 0.36
CA ASP A 51 -3.43 15.85 1.63
C ASP A 51 -2.83 14.88 2.65
N LEU A 52 -2.11 15.45 3.62
CA LEU A 52 -1.48 14.68 4.70
C LEU A 52 -2.53 14.04 5.62
N SER A 53 -3.69 14.67 5.82
CA SER A 53 -4.77 14.10 6.62
C SER A 53 -5.35 12.84 5.97
N ASN A 54 -5.53 12.85 4.65
CA ASN A 54 -5.95 11.66 3.90
C ASN A 54 -4.90 10.54 3.97
N LEU A 55 -3.60 10.88 3.90
CA LEU A 55 -2.52 9.90 4.11
C LEU A 55 -2.61 9.25 5.50
N PHE A 56 -2.75 10.05 6.56
CA PHE A 56 -2.87 9.52 7.93
C PHE A 56 -4.13 8.65 8.09
N ALA A 57 -5.26 9.06 7.52
CA ALA A 57 -6.49 8.28 7.56
C ALA A 57 -6.34 6.91 6.89
N ALA A 58 -5.63 6.84 5.75
CA ALA A 58 -5.32 5.59 5.08
C ALA A 58 -4.46 4.66 5.96
N ILE A 59 -3.40 5.19 6.59
CA ILE A 59 -2.53 4.41 7.49
C ILE A 59 -3.29 3.92 8.72
N LEU A 60 -4.13 4.75 9.34
CA LEU A 60 -4.94 4.35 10.49
C LEU A 60 -5.95 3.26 10.12
N THR A 61 -6.52 3.32 8.91
CA THR A 61 -7.46 2.30 8.43
C THR A 61 -6.77 0.98 8.14
N LEU A 62 -5.56 1.01 7.55
CA LEU A 62 -4.73 -0.21 7.41
C LEU A 62 -4.38 -0.81 8.77
N LYS A 63 -3.97 0.02 9.74
CA LYS A 63 -3.68 -0.43 11.11
C LYS A 63 -4.89 -1.12 11.76
N ALA A 64 -6.12 -0.71 11.42
CA ALA A 64 -7.34 -1.27 11.98
C ALA A 64 -7.70 -2.66 11.41
N LEU A 65 -7.07 -3.11 10.32
CA LEU A 65 -7.23 -4.47 9.81
C LEU A 65 -6.66 -5.46 10.84
N PRO A 66 -7.47 -6.40 11.40
CA PRO A 66 -7.07 -7.21 12.56
C PRO A 66 -5.78 -8.03 12.38
N TRP A 67 -5.50 -8.43 11.15
CA TRP A 67 -4.34 -9.26 10.78
C TRP A 67 -3.10 -8.44 10.41
N PHE A 68 -3.26 -7.15 10.09
CA PHE A 68 -2.22 -6.37 9.41
C PHE A 68 -1.01 -6.10 10.29
N ALA A 69 -1.22 -5.68 11.54
CA ALA A 69 -0.13 -5.42 12.47
C ALA A 69 0.73 -6.66 12.78
N ALA A 70 0.14 -7.85 12.76
CA ALA A 70 0.84 -9.11 12.98
C ALA A 70 1.52 -9.66 11.70
N SER A 71 1.28 -9.03 10.55
CA SER A 71 1.73 -9.52 9.24
C SER A 71 2.66 -8.54 8.52
N VAL A 72 2.65 -7.25 8.90
CA VAL A 72 3.45 -6.21 8.25
C VAL A 72 4.89 -6.25 8.73
N ARG A 73 5.83 -6.29 7.77
CA ARG A 73 7.27 -6.19 8.03
C ARG A 73 7.73 -4.73 8.04
N ASP A 74 7.28 -3.95 7.07
CA ASP A 74 7.63 -2.53 6.91
C ASP A 74 6.46 -1.81 6.22
N VAL A 75 6.22 -0.55 6.61
CA VAL A 75 5.29 0.35 5.93
C VAL A 75 5.84 1.77 5.98
N ARG A 76 5.88 2.44 4.83
CA ARG A 76 6.44 3.79 4.67
C ARG A 76 5.53 4.64 3.82
N ALA A 77 5.55 5.93 4.09
CA ALA A 77 4.94 6.92 3.22
C ALA A 77 5.98 7.93 2.74
N PHE A 78 5.76 8.44 1.52
CA PHE A 78 6.67 9.36 0.86
C PHE A 78 5.89 10.53 0.28
N LYS A 79 6.42 11.73 0.44
CA LYS A 79 6.04 12.86 -0.41
C LYS A 79 6.78 12.68 -1.75
N ILE A 80 6.03 12.71 -2.85
CA ILE A 80 6.60 12.66 -4.19
C ILE A 80 6.44 14.03 -4.84
N GLU A 81 7.57 14.66 -5.11
CA GLU A 81 7.68 15.91 -5.88
C GLU A 81 7.68 15.64 -7.39
N HIS A 82 8.32 14.56 -7.83
CA HIS A 82 8.44 14.20 -9.23
C HIS A 82 8.25 12.69 -9.45
N TRP A 83 7.59 12.34 -10.56
CA TRP A 83 7.38 10.96 -10.98
C TRP A 83 7.63 10.83 -12.48
N SER A 84 8.56 9.95 -12.83
CA SER A 84 8.97 9.70 -14.21
C SER A 84 8.90 8.21 -14.48
N ASP A 85 8.14 7.81 -15.51
CA ASP A 85 8.08 6.42 -15.96
C ASP A 85 9.11 6.20 -17.08
N PHE A 86 10.14 5.41 -16.79
CA PHE A 86 11.21 5.06 -17.73
C PHE A 86 10.97 3.74 -18.45
N THR A 87 9.82 3.08 -18.27
CA THR A 87 9.56 1.72 -18.79
C THR A 87 9.73 1.64 -20.30
N ALA A 88 9.14 2.57 -21.05
CA ALA A 88 9.26 2.59 -22.51
C ALA A 88 10.71 2.80 -22.95
N MET A 89 11.42 3.72 -22.32
CA MET A 89 12.84 4.00 -22.61
C MET A 89 13.73 2.77 -22.38
N VAL A 90 13.48 1.99 -21.33
CA VAL A 90 14.24 0.77 -21.01
C VAL A 90 13.90 -0.39 -21.96
N LYS A 91 12.64 -0.48 -22.42
CA LYS A 91 12.17 -1.57 -23.29
C LYS A 91 12.54 -1.38 -24.78
N GLY A 92 12.71 -0.15 -25.24
CA GLY A 92 13.00 0.18 -26.64
C GLY A 92 11.73 0.37 -27.47
#